data_AF-A0A1Q8LBB0-F1
#
_entry.id   AF-A0A1Q8LBB0-F1
#
_cell.length_a   1.000
_cell.length_b   1.000
_cell.length_c   1.000
_cell.angle_alpha   90.00
_cell.angle_beta   90.00
_cell.angle_gamma   90.00
#
_symmetry.space_group_name_H-M   'P 1'
#
loop_
_entity.id
_entity.type
_entity.pdbx_description
1 polymer ?
#
loop_
_entity_poly.entity_id
_entity_poly.type
_entity_poly.pdbx_seq_one_letter_code
_entity_poly.pdbx_strand_id
1 'polypeptide(L)'
;MDPDTVRHGIYERTTPSLDVVVTRLTFEGVDLLRVDVPEGIEVVSTSTGRYCWRRGTDCPPMTAEDVGRLREERRGEDWSSRSSRVAAGVADPSALVRVRELLQAVPTDGATALRASDDRELLSGLGLLTARGRLSNAGVVLLGRREASAQPEIVYQHRKAASGEADTILHLHGPLLVAMQRLLEAIELRLTATPLNEVFSVAG
;
A
#
# COMPACT_ATOMS: atom_id res chain seq x y z
N MET A 1 1.83 19.40 36.32
CA MET A 1 0.75 19.68 35.33
C MET A 1 -0.35 18.66 35.51
N ASP A 2 -1.61 19.11 35.54
CA ASP A 2 -2.77 18.27 35.81
C ASP A 2 -3.27 17.55 34.52
N PRO A 3 -3.52 16.22 34.53
CA PRO A 3 -3.98 15.46 33.36
C PRO A 3 -5.29 15.98 32.73
N ASP A 4 -6.27 16.36 33.55
CA ASP A 4 -7.57 16.82 33.08
C ASP A 4 -7.45 18.16 32.35
N THR A 5 -6.59 19.05 32.86
CA THR A 5 -6.24 20.30 32.18
C THR A 5 -5.67 20.07 30.78
N VAL A 6 -4.80 19.07 30.61
CA VAL A 6 -4.20 18.73 29.29
C VAL A 6 -5.25 18.13 28.35
N ARG A 7 -6.05 17.19 28.84
CA ARG A 7 -7.13 16.56 28.07
C ARG A 7 -8.11 17.60 27.55
N HIS A 8 -8.56 18.51 28.42
CA HIS A 8 -9.46 19.58 28.06
C HIS A 8 -8.86 20.52 27.01
N GLY A 9 -7.59 20.92 27.19
CA GLY A 9 -6.91 21.78 26.22
C GLY A 9 -6.72 21.14 24.83
N ILE A 10 -6.54 19.81 24.75
CA ILE A 10 -6.49 19.09 23.46
C ILE A 10 -7.88 19.07 22.80
N TYR A 11 -8.92 18.79 23.57
CA TYR A 11 -10.30 18.74 23.09
C TYR A 11 -10.76 20.08 22.48
N GLU A 12 -10.44 21.21 23.11
CA GLU A 12 -10.82 22.55 22.62
C GLU A 12 -10.01 23.01 21.40
N ARG A 13 -8.79 22.48 21.21
CA ARG A 13 -7.85 22.95 20.18
C ARG A 13 -7.74 22.03 18.97
N THR A 14 -8.67 21.08 18.83
CA THR A 14 -8.73 20.12 17.73
C THR A 14 -10.09 20.18 17.01
N THR A 15 -10.10 19.84 15.72
CA THR A 15 -11.33 19.84 14.92
C THR A 15 -11.35 18.63 13.97
N PRO A 16 -12.32 17.70 14.10
CA PRO A 16 -13.28 17.61 15.20
C PRO A 16 -12.59 17.45 16.56
N SER A 17 -13.30 17.76 17.65
CA SER A 17 -12.74 17.67 19.00
C SER A 17 -12.27 16.24 19.29
N LEU A 18 -11.01 16.12 19.67
CA LEU A 18 -10.34 14.86 19.94
C LEU A 18 -10.35 14.59 21.45
N ASP A 19 -11.05 13.53 21.85
CA ASP A 19 -10.97 13.02 23.22
C ASP A 19 -9.80 12.04 23.37
N VAL A 20 -8.97 12.25 24.39
CA VAL A 20 -7.73 11.51 24.62
C VAL A 20 -7.64 11.03 26.06
N VAL A 21 -6.88 9.97 26.29
CA VAL A 21 -6.59 9.50 27.65
C VAL A 21 -5.26 10.09 28.09
N VAL A 22 -5.27 10.83 29.20
CA VAL A 22 -4.06 11.41 29.80
C VAL A 22 -3.81 10.78 31.16
N THR A 23 -2.67 10.12 31.32
CA THR A 23 -2.28 9.48 32.59
C THR A 23 -0.94 10.04 33.08
N ARG A 24 -0.80 10.19 34.40
CA ARG A 24 0.49 10.53 35.01
C ARG A 24 1.32 9.27 35.23
N LEU A 25 2.61 9.35 34.96
CA LEU A 25 3.58 8.29 35.27
C LEU A 25 4.87 8.92 35.77
N THR A 26 5.58 8.21 36.64
CA THR A 26 6.89 8.64 37.14
C THR A 26 7.95 7.75 36.51
N PHE A 27 9.01 8.35 35.96
CA PHE A 27 10.13 7.64 35.35
C PHE A 27 11.43 8.27 35.85
N GLU A 28 12.32 7.47 36.45
CA GLU A 28 13.59 7.94 37.03
C GLU A 28 13.41 9.15 37.99
N GLY A 29 12.34 9.12 38.79
CA GLY A 29 12.01 10.19 39.75
C GLY A 29 11.42 11.47 39.12
N VAL A 30 11.18 11.48 37.81
CA VAL A 30 10.57 12.61 37.07
C VAL A 30 9.13 12.29 36.72
N ASP A 31 8.22 13.24 36.99
CA ASP A 31 6.81 13.12 36.62
C ASP A 31 6.59 13.47 35.14
N LEU A 32 5.99 12.52 34.41
CA LEU A 32 5.62 12.61 33.01
C LEU A 32 4.11 12.48 32.84
N LEU A 33 3.60 12.98 31.71
CA LEU A 33 2.23 12.74 31.25
C LEU A 33 2.28 11.89 29.99
N ARG A 34 1.59 10.76 29.98
CA ARG A 34 1.33 9.97 28.77
C ARG A 34 -0.02 10.36 28.21
N VAL A 35 -0.03 10.69 26.92
CA VAL A 35 -1.24 11.00 26.16
C VAL A 35 -1.45 9.87 25.15
N ASP A 36 -2.46 9.05 25.40
CA ASP A 36 -2.88 8.00 24.48
C ASP A 36 -3.96 8.57 23.56
N VAL A 37 -3.62 8.69 22.26
CA VAL A 37 -4.50 9.24 21.23
C VAL A 37 -5.14 8.07 20.47
N PRO A 38 -6.48 7.88 20.56
CA PRO A 38 -7.15 6.84 19.80
C PRO A 38 -7.10 7.15 18.30
N GLU A 39 -7.00 6.11 17.48
CA GLU A 39 -7.20 6.27 16.04
C GLU A 39 -8.69 6.49 15.76
N GLY A 40 -9.02 7.64 15.17
CA GLY A 40 -10.39 8.05 14.85
C GLY A 40 -10.73 7.89 13.37
N ILE A 41 -12.03 7.74 13.09
CA ILE A 41 -12.60 7.65 11.72
C ILE A 41 -12.40 8.96 10.94
N GLU A 42 -12.40 10.10 11.63
CA GLU A 42 -12.16 11.40 11.02
C GLU A 42 -10.69 11.78 11.03
N VAL A 43 -10.28 12.59 10.05
CA VAL A 43 -8.98 13.26 10.09
C VAL A 43 -9.12 14.56 10.87
N VAL A 44 -8.35 14.67 11.95
CA VAL A 44 -8.36 15.79 12.89
C VAL A 44 -7.34 16.84 12.49
N SER A 45 -7.75 18.12 12.48
CA SER A 45 -6.84 19.27 12.39
C SER A 45 -6.62 19.93 13.74
N THR A 46 -5.63 20.79 13.83
CA THR A 46 -5.57 21.82 14.87
C THR A 46 -6.72 22.82 14.70
N SER A 47 -7.00 23.61 15.74
CA SER A 47 -7.98 24.72 15.69
C SER A 47 -7.66 25.79 14.64
N THR A 48 -6.40 25.85 14.17
CA THR A 48 -5.97 26.72 13.06
C THR A 48 -6.18 26.10 11.68
N GLY A 49 -6.83 24.92 11.60
CA GLY A 49 -7.11 24.22 10.34
C GLY A 49 -5.92 23.49 9.74
N ARG A 50 -4.81 23.32 10.48
CA ARG A 50 -3.62 22.65 9.99
C ARG A 50 -3.73 21.14 10.21
N TYR A 51 -3.54 20.38 9.14
CA TYR A 51 -3.40 18.93 9.18
C TYR A 51 -1.93 18.55 9.14
N CYS A 52 -1.51 17.68 10.03
CA CYS A 52 -0.16 17.12 10.07
C CYS A 52 -0.26 15.61 10.30
N TRP A 53 0.73 14.86 9.81
CA TRP A 53 0.82 13.43 10.08
C TRP A 53 2.20 13.08 10.63
N ARG A 54 2.31 12.02 11.44
CA ARG A 54 3.60 11.58 11.96
C ARG A 54 4.35 10.80 10.88
N ARG A 55 5.54 11.26 10.52
CA ARG A 55 6.49 10.52 9.66
C ARG A 55 7.80 10.39 10.43
N GLY A 56 8.03 9.22 11.01
CA GLY A 56 9.13 9.01 11.96
C GLY A 56 8.97 9.90 13.20
N THR A 57 9.94 10.77 13.45
CA THR A 57 9.93 11.72 14.57
C THR A 57 9.26 13.05 14.25
N ASP A 58 9.01 13.35 12.97
CA ASP A 58 8.48 14.65 12.53
C ASP A 58 6.98 14.63 12.24
N CYS A 59 6.36 15.81 12.29
CA CYS A 59 4.95 16.01 11.96
C CYS A 59 4.76 17.07 10.85
N PRO A 60 5.18 16.78 9.60
CA PRO A 60 5.03 17.73 8.48
C PRO A 60 3.56 17.98 8.14
N PRO A 61 3.24 19.15 7.54
CA PRO A 61 1.89 19.46 7.08
C PRO A 61 1.45 18.51 5.96
N MET A 62 0.16 18.20 5.94
CA MET A 62 -0.48 17.39 4.89
C MET A 62 -1.02 18.30 3.79
N THR A 63 -1.00 17.82 2.54
CA THR A 63 -1.71 18.46 1.43
C THR A 63 -3.22 18.18 1.50
N ALA A 64 -4.03 18.92 0.74
CA ALA A 64 -5.47 18.64 0.66
C ALA A 64 -5.76 17.23 0.10
N GLU A 65 -4.92 16.74 -0.83
CA GLU A 65 -5.01 15.39 -1.38
C GLU A 65 -4.70 14.33 -0.34
N ASP A 66 -3.64 14.53 0.48
CA ASP A 66 -3.30 13.63 1.59
C ASP A 66 -4.45 13.51 2.60
N VAL A 67 -5.08 14.63 2.94
CA VAL A 67 -6.23 14.66 3.87
C VAL A 67 -7.42 13.93 3.27
N GLY A 68 -7.70 14.12 1.97
CA GLY A 68 -8.77 13.42 1.27
C GLY A 68 -8.56 11.90 1.26
N ARG A 69 -7.34 11.46 0.93
CA ARG A 69 -6.96 10.05 0.94
C ARG A 69 -7.05 9.44 2.34
N LEU A 70 -6.55 10.10 3.37
CA LEU A 70 -6.59 9.57 4.73
C LEU A 70 -8.02 9.53 5.29
N ARG A 71 -8.87 10.51 4.96
CA ARG A 71 -10.30 10.49 5.31
C ARG A 71 -11.01 9.31 4.66
N GLU A 72 -10.68 9.02 3.42
CA GLU A 72 -11.21 7.88 2.69
C GLU A 72 -10.83 6.55 3.36
N GLU A 73 -9.54 6.36 3.61
CA GLU A 73 -8.98 5.18 4.28
C GLU A 73 -9.66 4.94 5.64
N ARG A 74 -9.84 6.00 6.44
CA ARG A 74 -10.42 5.89 7.79
C ARG A 74 -11.94 5.74 7.82
N ARG A 75 -12.66 6.23 6.80
CA ARG A 75 -14.10 6.02 6.65
C ARG A 75 -14.46 4.61 6.18
N GLY A 76 -13.47 3.79 5.84
CA GLY A 76 -13.68 2.42 5.38
C GLY A 76 -14.27 2.33 3.98
N GLU A 77 -14.25 3.43 3.22
CA GLU A 77 -14.57 3.36 1.80
C GLU A 77 -13.32 2.83 1.07
N ASP A 78 -13.43 1.62 0.52
CA ASP A 78 -12.34 0.96 -0.18
C ASP A 78 -12.01 1.72 -1.48
N TRP A 79 -10.98 2.57 -1.44
CA TRP A 79 -10.48 3.30 -2.60
C TRP A 79 -10.24 2.38 -3.79
N SER A 80 -9.77 1.14 -3.55
CA SER A 80 -9.42 0.19 -4.60
C SER A 80 -10.65 -0.26 -5.39
N SER A 81 -11.83 -0.28 -4.77
CA SER A 81 -13.12 -0.63 -5.39
C SER A 81 -13.75 0.52 -6.20
N ARG A 82 -13.31 1.77 -5.99
CA ARG A 82 -13.89 2.94 -6.65
C ARG A 82 -13.60 2.97 -8.14
N SER A 83 -14.51 3.56 -8.91
CA SER A 83 -14.33 3.78 -10.35
C SER A 83 -13.14 4.68 -10.64
N SER A 84 -12.17 4.18 -11.41
CA SER A 84 -11.07 4.97 -11.97
C SER A 84 -11.51 5.85 -13.16
N ARG A 85 -12.75 5.69 -13.62
CA ARG A 85 -13.33 6.29 -14.85
C ARG A 85 -12.71 5.77 -16.15
N VAL A 86 -11.73 4.86 -16.06
CA VAL A 86 -11.10 4.19 -17.20
C VAL A 86 -12.02 3.10 -17.75
N ALA A 87 -12.10 2.98 -19.08
CA ALA A 87 -12.90 1.94 -19.73
C ALA A 87 -12.22 0.57 -19.62
N ALA A 88 -13.02 -0.51 -19.55
CA ALA A 88 -12.51 -1.88 -19.44
C ALA A 88 -11.53 -2.27 -20.55
N GLY A 89 -11.73 -1.77 -21.79
CA GLY A 89 -10.84 -2.04 -22.93
C GLY A 89 -9.42 -1.46 -22.82
N VAL A 90 -9.12 -0.72 -21.74
CA VAL A 90 -7.78 -0.21 -21.42
C VAL A 90 -6.98 -1.23 -20.60
N ALA A 91 -7.56 -2.36 -20.24
CA ALA A 91 -6.79 -3.47 -19.69
C ALA A 91 -5.68 -3.90 -20.66
N ASP A 92 -4.52 -4.23 -20.11
CA ASP A 92 -3.35 -4.68 -20.85
C ASP A 92 -3.54 -6.17 -21.22
N PRO A 93 -3.44 -6.54 -22.51
CA PRO A 93 -3.60 -7.92 -22.94
C PRO A 93 -2.61 -8.88 -22.26
N SER A 94 -1.38 -8.44 -21.98
CA SER A 94 -0.37 -9.29 -21.31
C SER A 94 -0.76 -9.58 -19.86
N ALA A 95 -1.38 -8.62 -19.18
CA ALA A 95 -1.89 -8.80 -17.83
C ALA A 95 -3.11 -9.75 -17.82
N LEU A 96 -4.00 -9.65 -18.80
CA LEU A 96 -5.16 -10.54 -18.93
C LEU A 96 -4.75 -12.00 -19.20
N VAL A 97 -3.78 -12.22 -20.10
CA VAL A 97 -3.19 -13.55 -20.32
C VAL A 97 -2.63 -14.09 -19.01
N ARG A 98 -1.90 -13.25 -18.27
CA ARG A 98 -1.30 -13.67 -17.00
C ARG A 98 -2.33 -14.01 -15.93
N VAL A 99 -3.41 -13.26 -15.81
CA VAL A 99 -4.54 -13.61 -14.93
C VAL A 99 -5.06 -15.00 -15.25
N ARG A 100 -5.26 -15.31 -16.54
CA ARG A 100 -5.77 -16.62 -16.96
C ARG A 100 -4.80 -17.75 -16.63
N GLU A 101 -3.49 -17.53 -16.73
CA GLU A 101 -2.46 -18.47 -16.29
C GLU A 101 -2.51 -18.70 -14.77
N LEU A 102 -2.62 -17.64 -13.97
CA LEU A 102 -2.72 -17.74 -12.51
C LEU A 102 -3.98 -18.50 -12.08
N LEU A 103 -5.10 -18.28 -12.77
CA LEU A 103 -6.34 -19.03 -12.53
C LEU A 103 -6.19 -20.55 -12.82
N GLN A 104 -5.23 -20.98 -13.65
CA GLN A 104 -4.97 -22.41 -13.88
C GLN A 104 -4.45 -23.11 -12.62
N ALA A 105 -3.73 -22.38 -11.77
CA ALA A 105 -3.19 -22.90 -10.52
C ALA A 105 -4.24 -22.98 -9.40
N VAL A 106 -5.47 -22.50 -9.64
CA VAL A 106 -6.55 -22.47 -8.65
C VAL A 106 -7.56 -23.57 -9.00
N PRO A 107 -7.60 -24.70 -8.27
CA PRO A 107 -8.46 -25.85 -8.60
C PRO A 107 -9.89 -25.65 -8.09
N THR A 108 -10.60 -24.67 -8.66
CA THR A 108 -12.02 -24.44 -8.36
C THR A 108 -12.84 -24.31 -9.65
N ASP A 109 -14.12 -24.70 -9.58
CA ASP A 109 -15.06 -24.55 -10.70
C ASP A 109 -15.22 -23.08 -11.11
N GLY A 110 -15.20 -22.17 -10.13
CA GLY A 110 -15.24 -20.73 -10.35
C GLY A 110 -14.02 -20.21 -11.13
N ALA A 111 -12.81 -20.64 -10.77
CA ALA A 111 -11.60 -20.27 -11.51
C ALA A 111 -11.61 -20.85 -12.93
N THR A 112 -12.12 -22.08 -13.09
CA THR A 112 -12.28 -22.73 -14.40
C THR A 112 -13.24 -21.96 -15.30
N ALA A 113 -14.38 -21.54 -14.76
CA ALA A 113 -15.38 -20.73 -15.47
C ALA A 113 -14.82 -19.36 -15.87
N LEU A 114 -14.17 -18.63 -14.95
CA LEU A 114 -13.55 -17.34 -15.24
C LEU A 114 -12.44 -17.44 -16.29
N ARG A 115 -11.67 -18.52 -16.28
CA ARG A 115 -10.63 -18.73 -17.30
C ARG A 115 -11.21 -18.90 -18.71
N ALA A 116 -12.44 -19.42 -18.84
CA ALA A 116 -13.10 -19.61 -20.12
C ALA A 116 -13.97 -18.42 -20.56
N SER A 117 -14.23 -17.46 -19.67
CA SER A 117 -15.09 -16.30 -19.93
C SER A 117 -14.41 -15.25 -20.81
N ASP A 118 -15.18 -14.33 -21.38
CA ASP A 118 -14.61 -13.17 -22.08
C ASP A 118 -13.88 -12.22 -21.09
N ASP A 119 -13.14 -11.25 -21.61
CA ASP A 119 -12.33 -10.34 -20.77
C ASP A 119 -13.19 -9.45 -19.85
N ARG A 120 -14.40 -9.08 -20.28
CA ARG A 120 -15.29 -8.25 -19.46
C ARG A 120 -15.85 -9.06 -18.30
N GLU A 121 -16.31 -10.28 -18.56
CA GLU A 121 -16.78 -11.23 -17.55
C GLU A 121 -15.65 -11.60 -16.58
N LEU A 122 -14.43 -11.81 -17.10
CA LEU A 122 -13.23 -12.06 -16.28
C LEU A 122 -12.99 -10.90 -15.31
N LEU A 123 -12.93 -9.67 -15.82
CA LEU A 123 -12.72 -8.48 -14.99
C LEU A 123 -13.85 -8.25 -13.98
N SER A 124 -15.11 -8.53 -14.37
CA SER A 124 -16.26 -8.45 -13.47
C SER A 124 -16.19 -9.49 -12.36
N GLY A 125 -15.89 -10.75 -12.71
CA GLY A 125 -15.82 -11.86 -11.76
C GLY A 125 -14.67 -11.74 -10.76
N LEU A 126 -13.61 -11.01 -11.13
CA LEU A 126 -12.51 -10.65 -10.23
C LEU A 126 -12.78 -9.39 -9.39
N GLY A 127 -13.95 -8.76 -9.53
CA GLY A 127 -14.29 -7.53 -8.80
C GLY A 127 -13.54 -6.27 -9.30
N LEU A 128 -12.97 -6.31 -10.50
CA LEU A 128 -12.18 -5.20 -11.07
C LEU A 128 -13.01 -4.27 -11.97
N LEU A 129 -14.29 -4.57 -12.18
CA LEU A 129 -15.25 -3.69 -12.82
C LEU A 129 -16.26 -3.14 -11.82
N THR A 130 -16.51 -1.85 -11.94
CA THR A 130 -17.63 -1.19 -11.27
C THR A 130 -18.95 -1.54 -11.95
N ALA A 131 -20.07 -1.30 -11.26
CA ALA A 131 -21.43 -1.50 -11.80
C ALA A 131 -21.69 -0.75 -13.14
N ARG A 132 -20.91 0.30 -13.43
CA ARG A 132 -21.00 1.08 -14.68
C ARG A 132 -20.06 0.58 -15.78
N GLY A 133 -19.42 -0.58 -15.62
CA GLY A 133 -18.50 -1.17 -16.60
C GLY A 133 -17.17 -0.42 -16.77
N ARG A 134 -16.81 0.42 -15.80
CA ARG A 134 -15.49 1.07 -15.70
C ARG A 134 -14.59 0.25 -14.80
N LEU A 135 -13.28 0.24 -15.08
CA LEU A 135 -12.32 -0.36 -14.17
C LEU A 135 -12.39 0.32 -12.80
N SER A 136 -12.24 -0.48 -11.74
CA SER A 136 -11.94 0.06 -10.43
C SER A 136 -10.51 0.62 -10.40
N ASN A 137 -10.14 1.31 -9.34
CA ASN A 137 -8.76 1.75 -9.13
C ASN A 137 -7.81 0.55 -9.01
N ALA A 138 -8.24 -0.53 -8.33
CA ALA A 138 -7.52 -1.80 -8.32
C ALA A 138 -7.34 -2.37 -9.73
N GLY A 139 -8.38 -2.33 -10.55
CA GLY A 139 -8.33 -2.81 -11.94
C GLY A 139 -7.29 -2.06 -12.78
N VAL A 140 -7.18 -0.74 -12.60
CA VAL A 140 -6.15 0.05 -13.30
C VAL A 140 -4.74 -0.25 -12.78
N VAL A 141 -4.54 -0.34 -11.46
CA VAL A 141 -3.22 -0.64 -10.89
C VAL A 141 -2.74 -2.04 -11.29
N LEU A 142 -3.63 -3.04 -11.20
CA LEU A 142 -3.28 -4.44 -11.46
C LEU A 142 -3.09 -4.74 -12.94
N LEU A 143 -4.00 -4.24 -13.78
CA LEU A 143 -4.16 -4.68 -15.17
C LEU A 143 -4.14 -3.54 -16.20
N GLY A 144 -4.07 -2.28 -15.79
CA GLY A 144 -4.10 -1.14 -16.72
C GLY A 144 -2.82 -0.99 -17.53
N ARG A 145 -2.95 -0.60 -18.80
CA ARG A 145 -1.80 -0.26 -19.68
C ARG A 145 -1.05 0.96 -19.19
N ARG A 146 0.21 1.13 -19.61
CA ARG A 146 1.14 2.24 -19.24
C ARG A 146 0.53 3.65 -19.32
N GLU A 147 -0.42 3.87 -20.24
CA GLU A 147 -1.05 5.18 -20.42
C GLU A 147 -2.18 5.46 -19.42
N ALA A 148 -2.61 4.46 -18.63
CA ALA A 148 -3.59 4.62 -17.58
C ALA A 148 -2.98 5.28 -16.33
N SER A 149 -3.70 6.24 -15.76
CA SER A 149 -3.29 7.02 -14.59
C SER A 149 -2.98 6.13 -13.37
N ALA A 150 -1.89 6.43 -12.65
CA ALA A 150 -1.50 5.83 -11.37
C ALA A 150 -0.88 4.40 -11.42
N GLN A 151 -0.01 4.13 -12.39
CA GLN A 151 0.75 2.88 -12.35
C GLN A 151 1.88 2.88 -11.32
N PRO A 152 2.07 1.76 -10.61
CA PRO A 152 3.18 1.62 -9.68
C PRO A 152 4.51 1.50 -10.43
N GLU A 153 5.54 2.17 -9.91
CA GLU A 153 6.93 1.92 -10.28
C GLU A 153 7.56 0.99 -9.24
N ILE A 154 8.14 -0.11 -9.70
CA ILE A 154 8.92 -1.01 -8.85
C ILE A 154 10.39 -0.84 -9.21
N VAL A 155 11.20 -0.49 -8.20
CA VAL A 155 12.65 -0.45 -8.32
C VAL A 155 13.25 -1.61 -7.54
N TYR A 156 13.84 -2.56 -8.25
CA TYR A 156 14.58 -3.66 -7.65
C TYR A 156 16.07 -3.34 -7.65
N GLN A 157 16.71 -3.44 -6.49
CA GLN A 157 18.16 -3.28 -6.34
C GLN A 157 18.74 -4.52 -5.67
N HIS A 158 19.71 -5.14 -6.33
CA HIS A 158 20.52 -6.20 -5.75
C HIS A 158 21.89 -5.65 -5.36
N ARG A 159 22.41 -6.09 -4.22
CA ARG A 159 23.73 -5.76 -3.69
C ARG A 159 24.37 -7.04 -3.14
N LYS A 160 25.63 -7.27 -3.46
CA LYS A 160 26.39 -8.43 -2.94
C LYS A 160 26.68 -8.34 -1.43
N ALA A 161 26.76 -7.12 -0.90
CA ALA A 161 26.94 -6.85 0.52
C ALA A 161 26.00 -5.71 0.93
N ALA A 162 25.53 -5.70 2.18
CA ALA A 162 24.55 -4.73 2.68
C ALA A 162 24.96 -3.27 2.47
N SER A 163 26.27 -2.97 2.54
CA SER A 163 26.82 -1.63 2.33
C SER A 163 27.49 -1.42 0.96
N GLY A 164 27.37 -2.38 0.04
CA GLY A 164 27.97 -2.30 -1.30
C GLY A 164 27.11 -1.50 -2.29
N GLU A 165 27.73 -1.07 -3.40
CA GLU A 165 26.99 -0.53 -4.55
C GLU A 165 26.09 -1.60 -5.17
N ALA A 166 24.97 -1.15 -5.75
CA ALA A 166 24.07 -2.05 -6.45
C ALA A 166 24.72 -2.53 -7.74
N ASP A 167 24.91 -3.84 -7.87
CA ASP A 167 25.43 -4.46 -9.07
C ASP A 167 24.31 -4.79 -10.08
N THR A 168 23.05 -4.68 -9.66
CA THR A 168 21.89 -4.74 -10.56
C THR A 168 20.80 -3.81 -10.05
N ILE A 169 20.25 -3.00 -10.97
CA ILE A 169 19.09 -2.15 -10.74
C ILE A 169 18.10 -2.41 -11.87
N LEU A 170 16.86 -2.76 -11.54
CA LEU A 170 15.76 -2.92 -12.50
C LEU A 170 14.66 -1.93 -12.18
N HIS A 171 14.21 -1.21 -13.20
CA HIS A 171 13.00 -0.38 -13.13
C HIS A 171 11.88 -1.09 -13.88
N LEU A 172 10.90 -1.58 -13.13
CA LEU A 172 9.77 -2.32 -13.66
C LEU A 172 8.55 -1.40 -13.68
N HIS A 173 7.92 -1.35 -14.84
CA HIS A 173 6.78 -0.50 -15.15
C HIS A 173 5.71 -1.32 -15.88
N GLY A 174 4.49 -0.80 -15.95
CA GLY A 174 3.37 -1.45 -16.61
C GLY A 174 2.33 -1.93 -15.59
N PRO A 175 1.42 -2.84 -16.00
CA PRO A 175 0.48 -3.48 -15.11
C PRO A 175 1.21 -4.14 -13.95
N LEU A 176 0.77 -3.89 -12.71
CA LEU A 176 1.45 -4.38 -11.51
C LEU A 176 1.60 -5.91 -11.54
N LEU A 177 0.62 -6.63 -12.09
CA LEU A 177 0.67 -8.08 -12.19
C LEU A 177 1.87 -8.58 -13.00
N VAL A 178 2.18 -7.90 -14.11
CA VAL A 178 3.30 -8.24 -15.01
C VAL A 178 4.62 -7.79 -14.40
N ALA A 179 4.65 -6.59 -13.81
CA ALA A 179 5.84 -6.07 -13.15
C ALA A 179 6.26 -6.95 -11.95
N MET A 180 5.30 -7.42 -11.15
CA MET A 180 5.54 -8.30 -10.01
C MET A 180 6.13 -9.64 -10.43
N GLN A 181 5.65 -10.22 -11.54
CA GLN A 181 6.22 -11.46 -12.05
C GLN A 181 7.70 -11.30 -12.42
N ARG A 182 8.04 -10.24 -13.17
CA ARG A 182 9.43 -9.96 -13.54
C ARG A 182 10.33 -9.73 -12.32
N LEU A 183 9.77 -9.12 -11.27
CA LEU A 183 10.46 -8.97 -9.99
C LEU A 183 10.77 -10.33 -9.37
N LEU A 184 9.78 -11.22 -9.29
CA LEU A 184 9.95 -12.56 -8.72
C LEU A 184 10.97 -13.38 -9.52
N GLU A 185 10.89 -13.36 -10.85
CA GLU A 185 11.88 -14.01 -11.73
C GLU A 185 13.31 -13.48 -11.49
N ALA A 186 13.46 -12.16 -11.32
CA ALA A 186 14.76 -11.55 -11.01
C ALA A 186 15.29 -12.00 -9.63
N ILE A 187 14.41 -12.16 -8.64
CA ILE A 187 14.77 -12.66 -7.30
C ILE A 187 15.20 -14.14 -7.39
N GLU A 188 14.40 -14.99 -8.03
CA GLU A 188 14.68 -16.43 -8.16
C GLU A 188 16.00 -16.71 -8.89
N LEU A 189 16.29 -15.97 -9.96
CA LEU A 189 17.54 -16.10 -10.70
C LEU A 189 18.76 -15.85 -9.79
N ARG A 190 18.63 -14.97 -8.80
CA ARG A 190 19.71 -14.62 -7.86
C ARG A 190 19.81 -15.57 -6.67
N LEU A 191 18.68 -16.10 -6.19
CA LEU A 191 18.68 -17.17 -5.20
C LEU A 191 19.38 -18.43 -5.75
N THR A 192 19.16 -18.76 -7.02
CA THR A 192 19.74 -19.96 -7.66
C THR A 192 21.22 -19.79 -8.03
N ALA A 193 21.66 -18.55 -8.30
CA ALA A 193 23.02 -18.27 -8.75
C ALA A 193 24.08 -18.10 -7.64
N THR A 194 23.70 -18.21 -6.36
CA THR A 194 24.66 -18.19 -5.24
C THR A 194 25.01 -19.64 -4.85
N PRO A 195 26.11 -20.24 -5.36
CA PRO A 195 26.60 -21.48 -4.78
C PRO A 195 27.09 -21.20 -3.35
N LEU A 196 26.64 -22.03 -2.40
CA LEU A 196 27.17 -22.10 -1.03
C LEU A 196 28.64 -22.53 -1.10
N ASN A 197 29.56 -21.57 -1.22
CA ASN A 197 30.95 -21.81 -0.86
C ASN A 197 31.08 -21.75 0.67
N GLU A 198 30.55 -22.76 1.35
CA GLU A 198 31.02 -23.09 2.70
C GLU A 198 32.40 -23.71 2.56
N VAL A 199 33.44 -22.87 2.54
CA VAL A 199 34.81 -23.32 2.76
C VAL A 199 34.93 -23.61 4.25
N PHE A 200 34.69 -24.86 4.63
CA PHE A 200 35.11 -25.40 5.92
C PHE A 200 36.61 -25.19 6.07
N SER A 201 36.99 -24.39 7.07
CA SER A 201 38.34 -24.34 7.60
C SER A 201 38.70 -25.73 8.14
N VAL A 202 39.62 -26.42 7.48
CA VAL A 202 40.30 -27.57 8.07
C VAL A 202 41.58 -27.05 8.70
N ALA A 203 41.60 -27.04 10.03
CA ALA A 203 42.80 -26.92 10.82
C ALA A 203 43.71 -28.14 10.54
N GLY A 204 44.98 -27.87 10.26
CA GLY A 204 46.08 -28.83 10.15
C GLY A 204 47.39 -28.09 10.23
#